data_AF-A0AAN4WHI4-F1
#
_entry.id   AF-A0AAN4WHI4-F1
#
_cell.length_a   1.000
_cell.length_b   1.000
_cell.length_c   1.000
_cell.angle_alpha   90.00
_cell.angle_beta   90.00
_cell.angle_gamma   90.00
#
_symmetry.space_group_name_H-M   'P 1'
#
loop_
_entity.id
_entity.type
_entity.pdbx_description
1 polymer ?
#
loop_
_entity_poly.entity_id
_entity_poly.type
_entity_poly.pdbx_seq_one_letter_code
_entity_poly.pdbx_strand_id
1 'polypeptide(L)'
;MEDECIKRRIKIPDDYTFEDLKKEIDNGGRFIMFPYTISILAFPLSFFSPAILVKKGESISKYKWRYNLISSIFGWWGVILGPWATVKSIRSTSKGGVDVTDDVLLNLDEAGFELREFEWRVSRQTFCKVDKWDKREFIKALAPVYENDSNIRKIVIGYYIGESCDTNVYCIGLDCVWNFNKYYDIFGAAIYTRFRESTVFLLLDLKQNEDYMVVYLLEQGDVIVDKTICEQ
;
A
#
# COMPACT_ATOMS: atom_id res chain seq x y z
N MET A 1 -22.71 -6.48 2.70
CA MET A 1 -21.77 -5.34 2.73
C MET A 1 -21.74 -4.87 1.29
N GLU A 2 -22.36 -3.73 0.97
CA GLU A 2 -22.34 -3.21 -0.40
C GLU A 2 -20.88 -2.99 -0.77
N ASP A 3 -20.42 -3.65 -1.83
CA ASP A 3 -19.06 -3.47 -2.35
C ASP A 3 -18.90 -2.00 -2.71
N GLU A 4 -18.20 -1.25 -1.87
CA GLU A 4 -17.98 0.18 -2.08
C GLU A 4 -17.03 0.32 -3.27
N CYS A 5 -17.62 0.62 -4.43
CA CYS A 5 -16.91 0.68 -5.68
C CYS A 5 -16.45 2.11 -5.95
N ILE A 6 -15.14 2.35 -5.93
CA ILE A 6 -14.61 3.68 -6.23
C ILE A 6 -14.42 3.84 -7.74
N LYS A 7 -15.20 4.74 -8.35
CA LYS A 7 -14.96 5.14 -9.75
C LYS A 7 -13.66 5.93 -9.87
N ARG A 8 -12.79 5.49 -10.77
CA ARG A 8 -11.49 6.10 -11.05
C ARG A 8 -11.38 6.43 -12.53
N ARG A 9 -10.76 7.57 -12.83
CA ARG A 9 -10.48 7.97 -14.22
C ARG A 9 -9.20 7.33 -14.74
N ILE A 10 -9.20 6.95 -16.01
CA ILE A 10 -8.00 6.60 -16.78
C ILE A 10 -7.60 7.76 -17.68
N LYS A 11 -6.30 7.85 -17.97
CA LYS A 11 -5.75 8.78 -18.95
C LYS A 11 -5.03 8.00 -20.04
N ILE A 12 -5.67 7.94 -21.20
CA ILE A 12 -5.22 7.29 -22.43
C ILE A 12 -5.17 8.32 -23.56
N PRO A 13 -4.41 8.08 -24.64
CA PRO A 13 -4.45 8.92 -25.85
C PRO A 13 -5.86 8.95 -26.46
N ASP A 14 -6.23 10.08 -27.06
CA ASP A 14 -7.60 10.30 -27.57
C ASP A 14 -7.95 9.45 -28.79
N ASP A 15 -6.94 8.99 -29.52
CA ASP A 15 -7.02 8.23 -30.76
C ASP A 15 -6.99 6.70 -30.55
N TYR A 16 -6.89 6.23 -29.31
CA TYR A 16 -6.84 4.80 -29.02
C TYR A 16 -8.22 4.16 -29.19
N THR A 17 -8.25 2.97 -29.80
CA THR A 17 -9.35 2.02 -29.62
C THR A 17 -9.11 1.14 -28.41
N PHE A 18 -10.14 0.42 -27.95
CA PHE A 18 -10.00 -0.54 -26.85
C PHE A 18 -8.99 -1.66 -27.19
N GLU A 19 -8.90 -2.07 -28.46
CA GLU A 19 -7.89 -3.02 -28.92
C GLU A 19 -6.48 -2.45 -28.89
N ASP A 20 -6.30 -1.18 -29.28
CA ASP A 20 -4.98 -0.52 -29.25
C ASP A 20 -4.47 -0.41 -27.82
N LEU A 21 -5.38 -0.14 -26.86
CA LEU A 21 -5.05 -0.16 -25.45
C LEU A 21 -4.54 -1.54 -25.00
N LYS A 22 -5.25 -2.61 -25.33
CA LYS A 22 -4.83 -3.99 -24.97
C LYS A 22 -3.47 -4.33 -25.58
N LYS A 23 -3.28 -4.02 -26.87
CA LYS A 23 -1.99 -4.22 -27.56
C LYS A 23 -0.86 -3.41 -26.91
N GLU A 24 -1.11 -2.18 -26.48
CA GLU A 24 -0.11 -1.36 -25.80
C GLU A 24 0.30 -1.99 -24.45
N ILE A 25 -0.66 -2.49 -23.68
CA ILE A 25 -0.37 -3.18 -22.41
C ILE A 25 0.39 -4.50 -22.66
N ASP A 26 -0.01 -5.29 -23.65
CA ASP A 26 0.70 -6.53 -24.05
C ASP A 26 2.14 -6.25 -24.49
N ASN A 27 2.38 -5.10 -25.13
CA ASN A 27 3.71 -4.65 -25.51
C ASN A 27 4.56 -4.17 -24.32
N GLY A 28 4.00 -4.14 -23.10
CA GLY A 28 4.66 -3.77 -21.84
C GLY A 28 4.36 -2.35 -21.38
N GLY A 29 3.33 -1.71 -21.92
CA GLY A 29 2.73 -0.49 -21.36
C GLY A 29 2.12 -0.74 -19.99
N ARG A 30 2.03 0.32 -19.17
CA ARG A 30 1.57 0.21 -17.77
C ARG A 30 0.64 1.34 -17.41
N PHE A 31 -0.30 1.08 -16.52
CA PHE A 31 -1.06 2.12 -15.85
C PHE A 31 -0.38 2.51 -14.54
N ILE A 32 -0.04 3.78 -14.40
CA ILE A 32 0.63 4.30 -13.21
C ILE A 32 -0.18 5.43 -12.59
N MET A 33 -0.40 5.34 -11.28
CA MET A 33 -0.98 6.41 -10.47
C MET A 33 0.10 7.08 -9.62
N PHE A 34 0.09 8.41 -9.59
CA PHE A 34 1.03 9.21 -8.82
C PHE A 34 0.32 9.80 -7.60
N PRO A 35 0.73 9.44 -6.38
CA PRO A 35 0.18 10.04 -5.18
C PRO A 35 0.62 11.50 -5.04
N TYR A 36 -0.30 12.36 -4.65
CA TYR A 36 -0.03 13.76 -4.37
C TYR A 36 -0.80 14.24 -3.15
N THR A 37 -0.26 15.23 -2.45
CA THR A 37 -0.88 15.76 -1.23
C THR A 37 -1.29 17.21 -1.43
N ILE A 38 -2.50 17.56 -1.00
CA ILE A 38 -2.98 18.94 -0.91
C ILE A 38 -3.41 19.16 0.53
N SER A 39 -2.89 20.20 1.16
CA SER A 39 -3.33 20.61 2.50
C SER A 39 -4.46 21.62 2.35
N ILE A 40 -5.64 21.24 2.83
CA ILE A 40 -6.79 22.15 2.94
C ILE A 40 -6.79 22.67 4.37
N LEU A 41 -6.65 23.98 4.52
CA LEU A 41 -6.42 24.65 5.81
C LEU A 41 -5.14 24.10 6.48
N ALA A 42 -5.29 23.15 7.41
CA ALA A 42 -4.20 22.53 8.16
C ALA A 42 -4.15 21.00 8.05
N PHE A 43 -5.08 20.39 7.30
CA PHE A 43 -5.17 18.94 7.16
C PHE A 43 -4.60 18.51 5.80
N PRO A 44 -3.53 17.70 5.78
CA PRO A 44 -2.98 17.15 4.55
C PRO A 44 -3.88 16.02 4.04
N LEU A 45 -4.50 16.20 2.87
CA LEU A 45 -5.26 15.15 2.19
C LEU A 45 -4.41 14.54 1.09
N SER A 46 -4.34 13.21 1.07
CA SER A 46 -3.62 12.46 0.05
C SER A 46 -4.56 11.97 -1.03
N PHE A 47 -4.19 12.23 -2.28
CA PHE A 47 -4.94 11.88 -3.47
C PHE A 47 -4.07 11.05 -4.40
N PHE A 48 -4.71 10.36 -5.33
CA PHE A 48 -4.03 9.75 -6.46
C PHE A 48 -4.42 10.44 -7.75
N SER A 49 -3.46 10.54 -8.68
CA SER A 49 -3.77 10.92 -10.06
C SER A 49 -4.77 9.94 -10.70
N PRO A 50 -5.39 10.29 -11.84
CA PRO A 50 -5.95 9.28 -12.74
C PRO A 50 -4.91 8.19 -13.03
N ALA A 51 -5.37 6.99 -13.39
CA ALA A 51 -4.48 5.93 -13.86
C ALA A 51 -3.95 6.33 -15.26
N ILE A 52 -2.67 6.66 -15.36
CA ILE A 52 -2.08 7.17 -16.59
C ILE A 52 -1.43 6.03 -17.35
N LEU A 53 -1.82 5.84 -18.60
CA LEU A 53 -1.13 4.91 -19.50
C LEU A 53 0.26 5.46 -19.83
N VAL A 54 1.28 4.69 -19.50
CA VAL A 54 2.69 4.96 -19.78
C VAL A 54 3.17 3.89 -20.74
N LYS A 55 3.61 4.31 -21.94
CA LYS A 55 4.11 3.37 -22.95
C LYS A 55 5.43 2.76 -22.50
N LYS A 56 5.76 1.58 -23.05
CA LYS A 56 7.05 0.94 -22.77
C LYS A 56 8.21 1.87 -23.16
N GLY A 57 9.08 2.16 -22.20
CA GLY A 57 10.23 3.05 -22.40
C GLY A 57 9.90 4.55 -22.36
N GLU A 58 8.63 4.94 -22.19
CA GLU A 58 8.26 6.34 -21.98
C GLU A 58 8.78 6.83 -20.62
N SER A 59 9.40 8.01 -20.62
CA SER A 59 9.87 8.63 -19.40
C SER A 59 8.70 9.13 -18.54
N ILE A 60 8.61 8.59 -17.33
CA ILE A 60 7.63 9.03 -16.32
C ILE A 60 8.01 10.33 -15.62
N SER A 61 9.19 10.90 -15.90
CA SER A 61 9.71 12.08 -15.19
C SER A 61 8.78 13.30 -15.27
N LYS A 62 8.08 13.49 -16.40
CA LYS A 62 7.12 14.60 -16.57
C LYS A 62 5.95 14.51 -15.59
N TYR A 63 5.46 13.29 -15.34
CA TYR A 63 4.36 13.04 -14.40
C TYR A 63 4.85 13.22 -12.96
N LYS A 64 6.03 12.66 -12.65
CA LYS A 64 6.66 12.82 -11.33
C LYS A 64 6.81 14.29 -10.95
N TRP A 65 7.39 15.09 -11.85
CA TRP A 65 7.63 16.50 -11.62
C TRP A 65 6.33 17.27 -11.36
N ARG A 66 5.28 17.01 -12.15
CA ARG A 66 3.97 17.65 -11.98
C ARG A 66 3.36 17.37 -10.60
N TYR A 67 3.30 16.10 -10.18
CA TYR A 67 2.65 15.74 -8.91
C TYR A 67 3.51 16.07 -7.68
N ASN A 68 4.84 16.04 -7.82
CA ASN A 68 5.75 16.58 -6.81
C ASN A 68 5.55 18.09 -6.66
N LEU A 69 5.42 18.84 -7.76
CA LEU A 69 5.20 20.29 -7.70
C LEU A 69 3.88 20.63 -7.00
N ILE A 70 2.80 19.92 -7.32
CA ILE A 70 1.50 20.06 -6.62
C ILE A 70 1.69 19.80 -5.13
N SER A 71 2.35 18.70 -4.77
CA SER A 71 2.58 18.35 -3.36
C SER A 71 3.44 19.40 -2.64
N SER A 72 4.50 19.90 -3.27
CA SER A 72 5.38 20.91 -2.69
C SER A 72 4.68 22.26 -2.49
N ILE A 73 3.87 22.70 -3.47
CA ILE A 73 3.16 23.99 -3.39
C ILE A 73 1.98 23.92 -2.45
N PHE A 74 1.19 22.85 -2.49
CA PHE A 74 -0.10 22.78 -1.79
C PHE A 74 -0.09 21.88 -0.55
N GLY A 75 0.83 20.93 -0.44
CA GLY A 75 0.92 20.04 0.71
C GLY A 75 1.63 20.66 1.93
N TRP A 76 2.57 21.58 1.73
CA TRP A 76 3.42 22.11 2.80
C TRP A 76 2.67 22.94 3.87
N TRP A 77 1.47 23.43 3.56
CA TRP A 77 0.67 24.27 4.47
C TRP A 77 0.01 23.52 5.65
N GLY A 78 0.17 22.19 5.73
CA GLY A 78 -0.36 21.36 6.83
C GLY A 78 0.47 21.49 8.11
N VAL A 79 0.37 22.62 8.82
CA VAL A 79 1.23 22.95 9.98
C VAL A 79 0.91 22.11 11.22
N ILE A 80 -0.30 21.57 11.37
CA ILE A 80 -0.74 20.85 12.59
C ILE A 80 -0.24 19.38 12.64
N LEU A 81 -0.16 18.68 11.49
CA LEU A 81 0.35 17.30 11.39
C LEU A 81 1.79 17.22 10.81
N GLY A 82 2.33 18.36 10.39
CA GLY A 82 3.65 18.49 9.77
C GLY A 82 3.69 18.02 8.31
N PRO A 83 4.75 18.38 7.55
CA PRO A 83 4.86 18.09 6.11
C PRO A 83 5.15 16.61 5.79
N TRP A 84 4.98 15.69 6.74
CA TRP A 84 5.33 14.27 6.57
C TRP A 84 4.53 13.59 5.47
N ALA A 85 3.22 13.83 5.40
CA ALA A 85 2.35 13.32 4.33
C ALA A 85 2.82 13.81 2.95
N THR A 86 3.20 15.09 2.87
CA THR A 86 3.77 15.71 1.67
C THR A 86 5.09 15.07 1.28
N VAL A 87 6.02 14.86 2.22
CA VAL A 87 7.31 14.21 1.99
C VAL A 87 7.11 12.75 1.53
N LYS A 88 6.14 12.04 2.11
CA LYS A 88 5.78 10.67 1.74
C LYS A 88 5.25 10.60 0.30
N SER A 89 4.31 11.47 -0.08
CA SER A 89 3.78 11.55 -1.45
C SER A 89 4.88 11.92 -2.46
N ILE A 90 5.74 12.90 -2.14
CA ILE A 90 6.87 13.27 -2.98
C ILE A 90 7.83 12.08 -3.15
N ARG A 91 8.13 11.34 -2.08
CA ARG A 91 9.01 10.17 -2.14
C ARG A 91 8.40 9.04 -2.97
N SER A 92 7.11 8.76 -2.79
CA SER A 92 6.41 7.71 -3.54
C SER A 92 6.31 8.04 -5.04
N THR A 93 5.93 9.27 -5.37
CA THR A 93 5.92 9.78 -6.75
C THR A 93 7.33 9.75 -7.36
N SER A 94 8.35 10.15 -6.62
CA SER A 94 9.74 10.10 -7.09
C SER A 94 10.24 8.68 -7.36
N LYS A 95 9.78 7.68 -6.61
CA LYS A 95 10.10 6.25 -6.81
C LYS A 95 9.47 5.65 -8.06
N GLY A 96 8.40 6.22 -8.60
CA GLY A 96 7.76 5.67 -9.79
C GLY A 96 6.26 5.86 -9.86
N GLY A 97 5.59 6.17 -8.74
CA GLY A 97 4.15 5.97 -8.61
C GLY A 97 3.80 4.51 -8.29
N VAL A 98 2.51 4.20 -8.29
CA VAL A 98 1.96 2.86 -8.07
C VAL A 98 1.54 2.29 -9.42
N ASP A 99 2.03 1.10 -9.75
CA ASP A 99 1.61 0.35 -10.93
C ASP A 99 0.27 -0.32 -10.63
N VAL A 100 -0.75 0.03 -11.40
CA VAL A 100 -2.15 -0.40 -11.22
C VAL A 100 -2.67 -1.10 -12.48
N THR A 101 -1.76 -1.60 -13.31
CA THR A 101 -2.08 -2.19 -14.62
C THR A 101 -3.07 -3.34 -14.50
N ASP A 102 -2.82 -4.27 -13.58
CA ASP A 102 -3.68 -5.44 -13.37
C ASP A 102 -5.07 -5.03 -12.88
N ASP A 103 -5.15 -4.06 -11.96
CA ASP A 103 -6.42 -3.56 -11.42
C ASP A 103 -7.26 -2.86 -12.51
N VAL A 104 -6.61 -2.11 -13.39
CA VAL A 104 -7.29 -1.49 -14.54
C VAL A 104 -7.75 -2.57 -15.52
N LEU A 105 -6.90 -3.53 -15.90
CA LEU A 105 -7.28 -4.59 -16.86
C LEU A 105 -8.42 -5.47 -16.35
N LEU A 106 -8.46 -5.74 -15.05
CA LEU A 106 -9.52 -6.56 -14.44
C LEU A 106 -10.87 -5.85 -14.42
N ASN A 107 -10.88 -4.53 -14.33
CA ASN A 107 -12.09 -3.74 -14.07
C ASN A 107 -12.50 -2.80 -15.23
N LEU A 108 -11.68 -2.67 -16.27
CA LEU A 108 -11.96 -1.84 -17.44
C LEU A 108 -12.59 -2.69 -18.55
N ASP A 109 -13.87 -2.44 -18.81
CA ASP A 109 -14.60 -2.96 -19.97
C ASP A 109 -14.71 -1.92 -21.09
N GLU A 110 -15.38 -2.27 -22.19
CA GLU A 110 -15.57 -1.35 -23.33
C GLU A 110 -16.38 -0.10 -22.94
N ALA A 111 -17.38 -0.23 -22.07
CA ALA A 111 -18.17 0.90 -21.61
C ALA A 111 -17.33 1.86 -20.74
N GLY A 112 -16.52 1.33 -19.83
CA GLY A 112 -15.57 2.09 -19.02
C GLY A 112 -14.47 2.75 -19.84
N PHE A 113 -14.01 2.08 -20.91
CA PHE A 113 -13.07 2.65 -21.87
C PHE A 113 -13.61 3.92 -22.52
N GLU A 114 -14.84 3.88 -23.05
CA GLU A 114 -15.50 5.04 -23.68
C GLU A 114 -15.70 6.19 -22.68
N LEU A 115 -16.07 5.86 -21.45
CA LEU A 115 -16.25 6.83 -20.37
C LEU A 115 -14.93 7.32 -19.75
N ARG A 116 -13.81 6.69 -20.10
CA ARG A 116 -12.48 6.88 -19.48
C ARG A 116 -12.50 6.71 -17.96
N GLU A 117 -13.31 5.78 -17.50
CA GLU A 117 -13.50 5.47 -16.10
C GLU A 117 -13.53 3.96 -15.88
N PHE A 118 -13.01 3.52 -14.75
CA PHE A 118 -13.19 2.14 -14.31
C PHE A 118 -13.67 2.13 -12.87
N GLU A 119 -14.41 1.08 -12.58
CA GLU A 119 -14.90 0.76 -11.25
C GLU A 119 -13.79 0.03 -10.50
N TRP A 120 -13.08 0.75 -9.63
CA TRP A 120 -12.09 0.13 -8.75
C TRP A 120 -12.83 -0.71 -7.71
N ARG A 121 -13.12 -1.97 -8.07
CA ARG A 121 -13.51 -3.00 -7.11
C ARG A 121 -12.24 -3.45 -6.44
N VAL A 122 -12.14 -3.15 -5.14
CA VAL A 122 -10.98 -3.34 -4.24
C VAL A 122 -9.93 -4.27 -4.85
N SER A 123 -8.88 -3.62 -5.37
CA SER A 123 -7.64 -4.22 -5.85
C SER A 123 -7.14 -5.29 -4.90
N ARG A 124 -6.62 -6.38 -5.46
CA ARG A 124 -5.95 -7.43 -4.71
C ARG A 124 -4.80 -6.88 -3.86
N GLN A 125 -4.24 -5.71 -4.18
CA GLN A 125 -3.11 -5.10 -3.45
C GLN A 125 -3.53 -4.36 -2.18
N THR A 126 -3.78 -5.11 -1.10
CA THR A 126 -4.10 -4.59 0.23
C THR A 126 -2.85 -4.14 1.02
N PHE A 127 -1.69 -4.69 0.68
CA PHE A 127 -0.42 -4.43 1.37
C PHE A 127 0.69 -4.00 0.42
N CYS A 128 1.56 -3.13 0.90
CA CYS A 128 2.88 -2.89 0.32
C CYS A 128 3.97 -3.49 1.21
N LYS A 129 5.10 -3.74 0.58
CA LYS A 129 6.34 -4.10 1.28
C LYS A 129 6.71 -2.99 2.26
N VAL A 130 7.13 -3.43 3.44
CA VAL A 130 7.62 -2.52 4.48
C VAL A 130 8.99 -2.01 4.03
N ASP A 131 9.27 -0.72 4.18
CA ASP A 131 10.57 -0.21 3.77
C ASP A 131 11.71 -0.79 4.63
N LYS A 132 12.93 -0.77 4.08
CA LYS A 132 14.08 -1.43 4.70
C LYS A 132 14.40 -0.93 6.11
N TRP A 133 14.13 0.34 6.41
CA TRP A 133 14.39 0.91 7.73
C TRP A 133 13.35 0.42 8.72
N ASP A 134 12.07 0.54 8.37
CA ASP A 134 10.97 0.08 9.20
C ASP A 134 11.07 -1.42 9.47
N LYS A 135 11.36 -2.23 8.44
CA LYS A 135 11.58 -3.68 8.60
C LYS A 135 12.68 -3.99 9.63
N ARG A 136 13.78 -3.23 9.60
CA ARG A 136 14.87 -3.37 10.57
C ARG A 136 14.44 -2.98 11.98
N GLU A 137 13.65 -1.93 12.15
CA GLU A 137 13.14 -1.53 13.45
C GLU A 137 12.09 -2.50 13.99
N PHE A 138 11.24 -3.08 13.15
CA PHE A 138 10.34 -4.18 13.52
C PHE A 138 11.12 -5.40 14.04
N ILE A 139 12.16 -5.82 13.31
CA ILE A 139 13.01 -6.93 13.73
C ILE A 139 13.63 -6.62 15.10
N LYS A 140 14.20 -5.42 15.30
CA LYS A 140 14.80 -5.05 16.60
C LYS A 140 13.77 -4.96 17.74
N ALA A 141 12.56 -4.50 17.45
CA ALA A 141 11.50 -4.38 18.45
C ALA A 141 10.97 -5.75 18.86
N LEU A 142 10.76 -6.66 17.89
CA LEU A 142 10.13 -7.95 18.13
C LEU A 142 11.13 -9.07 18.48
N ALA A 143 12.42 -8.94 18.14
CA ALA A 143 13.46 -9.93 18.44
C ALA A 143 13.47 -10.40 19.90
N PRO A 144 13.44 -9.51 20.90
CA PRO A 144 13.40 -9.93 22.30
C PRO A 144 12.18 -10.80 22.66
N VAL A 145 11.08 -10.63 21.92
CA VAL A 145 9.83 -11.36 22.14
C VAL A 145 9.89 -12.73 21.47
N TYR A 146 10.23 -12.81 20.19
CA TYR A 146 10.16 -14.08 19.45
C TYR A 146 11.39 -14.97 19.60
N GLU A 147 12.58 -14.45 19.93
CA GLU A 147 13.79 -15.28 20.01
C GLU A 147 13.70 -16.32 21.14
N ASN A 148 13.08 -15.94 22.25
CA ASN A 148 12.94 -16.79 23.44
C ASN A 148 11.58 -17.50 23.53
N ASP A 149 10.67 -17.22 22.61
CA ASP A 149 9.31 -17.78 22.62
C ASP A 149 9.16 -18.88 21.55
N SER A 150 9.11 -20.12 22.01
CA SER A 150 8.89 -21.30 21.17
C SER A 150 7.45 -21.40 20.66
N ASN A 151 6.52 -20.63 21.22
CA ASN A 151 5.13 -20.60 20.77
C ASN A 151 4.97 -19.87 19.43
N ILE A 152 5.90 -18.97 19.09
CA ILE A 152 5.85 -18.17 17.86
C ILE A 152 6.51 -18.95 16.72
N ARG A 153 5.74 -19.24 15.67
CA ARG A 153 6.18 -20.00 14.49
C ARG A 153 6.52 -19.09 13.32
N LYS A 154 5.66 -18.14 13.01
CA LYS A 154 5.82 -17.25 11.85
C LYS A 154 5.38 -15.84 12.17
N ILE A 155 6.13 -14.86 11.67
CA ILE A 155 5.73 -13.46 11.71
C ILE A 155 5.86 -12.86 10.31
N VAL A 156 4.77 -12.23 9.85
CA VAL A 156 4.68 -11.53 8.58
C VAL A 156 4.28 -10.08 8.86
N ILE A 157 4.92 -9.12 8.22
CA ILE A 157 4.58 -7.70 8.35
C ILE A 157 4.16 -7.11 7.02
N GLY A 158 3.19 -6.21 7.03
CA GLY A 158 2.70 -5.55 5.82
C GLY A 158 2.36 -4.10 6.12
N TYR A 159 2.73 -3.19 5.21
CA TYR A 159 2.26 -1.83 5.27
C TYR A 159 0.88 -1.78 4.60
N TYR A 160 -0.17 -1.47 5.38
CA TYR A 160 -1.55 -1.47 4.89
C TYR A 160 -1.82 -0.21 4.06
N ILE A 161 -2.42 -0.39 2.88
CA ILE A 161 -2.74 0.70 1.94
C ILE A 161 -4.24 0.84 1.71
N GLY A 162 -5.08 0.19 2.53
CA GLY A 162 -6.53 0.35 2.40
C GLY A 162 -6.99 1.78 2.63
N GLU A 163 -8.21 2.05 2.19
CA GLU A 163 -8.71 3.41 1.98
C GLU A 163 -8.70 4.26 3.26
N SER A 164 -8.36 5.54 3.10
CA SER A 164 -8.56 6.64 4.07
C SER A 164 -7.72 6.64 5.36
N CYS A 165 -6.66 5.84 5.49
CA CYS A 165 -5.77 5.98 6.66
C CYS A 165 -4.77 7.13 6.50
N ASP A 166 -5.09 8.28 7.11
CA ASP A 166 -4.15 9.38 7.38
C ASP A 166 -3.04 8.97 8.38
N THR A 167 -3.14 7.76 8.94
CA THR A 167 -2.18 7.16 9.88
C THR A 167 -1.39 6.03 9.20
N ASN A 168 -0.14 5.84 9.63
CA ASN A 168 0.63 4.68 9.19
C ASN A 168 0.04 3.44 9.87
N VAL A 169 -0.60 2.57 9.09
CA VAL A 169 -1.12 1.30 9.57
C VAL A 169 -0.20 0.17 9.11
N TYR A 170 0.34 -0.58 10.06
CA TYR A 170 1.07 -1.80 9.79
C TYR A 170 0.28 -3.00 10.31
N CYS A 171 0.14 -4.02 9.47
CA CYS A 171 -0.41 -5.30 9.90
C CYS A 171 0.72 -6.26 10.23
N ILE A 172 0.56 -6.99 11.33
CA ILE A 172 1.51 -7.96 11.84
C ILE A 172 0.76 -9.28 11.96
N GLY A 173 1.01 -10.17 11.02
CA GLY A 173 0.51 -11.53 11.03
C GLY A 173 1.38 -12.37 11.96
N LEU A 174 0.77 -13.02 12.93
CA LEU A 174 1.41 -13.95 13.84
C LEU A 174 0.80 -15.34 13.72
N ASP A 175 1.63 -16.34 13.47
CA ASP A 175 1.30 -17.75 13.68
C ASP A 175 1.90 -18.20 15.02
N CYS A 176 1.03 -18.62 15.94
CA CYS A 176 1.42 -19.11 17.25
C CYS A 176 0.68 -20.39 17.63
N VAL A 177 1.28 -21.26 18.43
CA VAL A 177 0.69 -22.58 18.78
C VAL A 177 -0.59 -22.40 19.60
N TRP A 178 -0.54 -21.57 20.63
CA TRP A 178 -1.67 -21.27 21.52
C TRP A 178 -1.71 -19.80 21.97
N ASN A 179 -2.90 -19.36 22.38
CA ASN A 179 -3.14 -18.09 23.07
C ASN A 179 -2.63 -16.84 22.30
N PHE A 180 -3.12 -16.65 21.08
CA PHE A 180 -2.83 -15.49 20.24
C PHE A 180 -3.07 -14.15 20.96
N ASN A 181 -4.17 -14.03 21.70
CA ASN A 181 -4.57 -12.78 22.38
C ASN A 181 -3.51 -12.24 23.34
N LYS A 182 -2.68 -13.11 23.94
CA LYS A 182 -1.56 -12.71 24.80
C LYS A 182 -0.60 -11.75 24.09
N TYR A 183 -0.42 -11.90 22.78
CA TYR A 183 0.58 -11.15 22.03
C TYR A 183 0.12 -9.75 21.64
N TYR A 184 -1.17 -9.44 21.77
CA TYR A 184 -1.70 -8.10 21.45
C TYR A 184 -0.97 -7.02 22.26
N ASP A 185 -0.93 -7.19 23.58
CA ASP A 185 -0.28 -6.24 24.48
C ASP A 185 1.24 -6.32 24.40
N ILE A 186 1.81 -7.53 24.26
CA ILE A 186 3.26 -7.74 24.24
C ILE A 186 3.88 -7.11 22.99
N PHE A 187 3.31 -7.37 21.82
CA PHE A 187 3.82 -6.82 20.57
C PHE A 187 3.56 -5.32 20.51
N GLY A 188 2.36 -4.87 20.92
CA GLY A 188 2.05 -3.44 21.02
C GLY A 188 3.11 -2.70 21.85
N ALA A 189 3.36 -3.16 23.08
CA ALA A 189 4.35 -2.56 23.96
C ALA A 189 5.76 -2.57 23.36
N ALA A 190 6.19 -3.68 22.75
CA ALA A 190 7.51 -3.79 22.14
C ALA A 190 7.69 -2.81 20.98
N ILE A 191 6.68 -2.66 20.12
CA ILE A 191 6.75 -1.83 18.92
C ILE A 191 6.76 -0.34 19.26
N TYR A 192 5.93 0.11 20.22
CA TYR A 192 5.91 1.52 20.64
C TYR A 192 7.22 2.01 21.27
N THR A 193 8.16 1.12 21.61
CA THR A 193 9.52 1.54 22.01
C THR A 193 10.35 2.11 20.86
N ARG A 194 10.00 1.80 19.60
CA ARG A 194 10.76 2.18 18.39
C ARG A 194 9.95 2.98 17.40
N PHE A 195 8.62 2.87 17.44
CA PHE A 195 7.71 3.56 16.53
C PHE A 195 6.92 4.64 17.27
N ARG A 196 6.52 5.70 16.55
CA ARG A 196 5.75 6.81 17.14
C ARG A 196 4.35 6.34 17.57
N GLU A 197 3.81 6.97 18.61
CA GLU A 197 2.44 6.76 19.12
C GLU A 197 1.35 6.93 18.04
N SER A 198 1.60 7.73 17.01
CA SER A 198 0.68 7.95 15.89
C SER A 198 0.63 6.79 14.88
N THR A 199 1.40 5.72 15.09
CA THR A 199 1.45 4.55 14.22
C THR A 199 0.49 3.50 14.74
N VAL A 200 -0.41 3.03 13.89
CA VAL A 200 -1.40 2.02 14.25
C VAL A 200 -0.87 0.65 13.83
N PHE A 201 -0.98 -0.31 14.73
CA PHE A 201 -0.59 -1.69 14.47
C PHE A 201 -1.80 -2.59 14.63
N LEU A 202 -2.04 -3.45 13.63
CA LEU A 202 -3.07 -4.47 13.66
C LEU A 202 -2.40 -5.84 13.77
N LEU A 203 -2.67 -6.56 14.85
CA LEU A 203 -2.20 -7.93 15.01
C LEU A 203 -3.23 -8.88 14.39
N LEU A 204 -2.81 -9.71 13.43
CA LEU A 204 -3.66 -10.66 12.71
C LEU A 204 -3.23 -12.09 13.04
N ASP A 205 -4.21 -12.96 13.29
CA ASP A 205 -3.97 -14.38 13.53
C ASP A 205 -3.85 -15.11 12.20
N LEU A 206 -2.64 -15.60 11.89
CA LEU A 206 -2.37 -16.27 10.62
C LEU A 206 -3.10 -17.62 10.47
N LYS A 207 -3.74 -18.13 11.53
CA LYS A 207 -4.58 -19.34 11.43
C LYS A 207 -5.98 -19.05 10.86
N GLN A 208 -6.40 -17.78 10.82
CA GLN A 208 -7.69 -17.38 10.28
C GLN A 208 -7.63 -17.25 8.75
N ASN A 209 -7.46 -18.38 8.06
CA ASN A 209 -7.27 -18.44 6.61
C ASN A 209 -8.48 -17.97 5.78
N GLU A 210 -9.64 -17.74 6.42
CA GLU A 210 -10.84 -17.19 5.78
C GLU A 210 -10.87 -15.65 5.83
N ASP A 211 -10.02 -15.01 6.65
CA ASP A 211 -9.90 -13.56 6.69
C ASP A 211 -9.08 -13.05 5.49
N TYR A 212 -9.72 -12.24 4.64
CA TYR A 212 -9.10 -11.66 3.45
C TYR A 212 -7.83 -10.85 3.77
N MET A 213 -7.77 -10.20 4.94
CA MET A 213 -6.58 -9.47 5.39
C MET A 213 -5.41 -10.40 5.66
N VAL A 214 -5.69 -11.59 6.21
CA VAL A 214 -4.67 -12.62 6.48
C VAL A 214 -4.17 -13.20 5.16
N VAL A 215 -5.08 -13.54 4.24
CA VAL A 215 -4.74 -14.08 2.91
C VAL A 215 -3.83 -13.11 2.16
N TYR A 216 -4.24 -11.84 2.03
CA TYR A 216 -3.43 -10.85 1.33
C TYR A 216 -2.12 -10.52 2.04
N LEU A 217 -2.09 -10.54 3.37
CA LEU A 217 -0.84 -10.31 4.11
C LEU A 217 0.15 -11.45 3.88
N LEU A 218 -0.31 -12.70 3.82
CA LEU A 218 0.54 -13.85 3.52
C LEU A 218 1.10 -13.80 2.09
N GLU A 219 0.33 -13.31 1.12
CA GLU A 219 0.74 -13.19 -0.27
C GLU A 219 1.69 -12.00 -0.52
N GLN A 220 1.46 -10.86 0.15
CA GLN A 220 2.09 -9.57 -0.20
C GLN A 220 3.07 -9.05 0.85
N GLY A 221 2.96 -9.55 2.08
CA GLY A 221 3.74 -9.12 3.22
C GLY A 221 5.19 -9.61 3.20
N ASP A 222 5.99 -8.99 4.06
CA ASP A 222 7.35 -9.36 4.34
C ASP A 222 7.41 -10.37 5.49
N VAL A 223 7.85 -11.60 5.21
CA VAL A 223 8.17 -12.56 6.27
C VAL A 223 9.43 -12.08 7.01
N ILE A 224 9.35 -11.96 8.34
CA ILE A 224 10.49 -11.59 9.20
C ILE A 224 10.96 -12.75 10.09
N VAL A 225 10.06 -13.70 10.38
CA VAL A 225 10.37 -14.92 11.14
C VAL A 225 9.62 -16.07 10.49
N ASP A 226 10.32 -17.18 10.25
CA ASP A 226 9.73 -18.45 9.83
C ASP A 226 10.51 -19.60 10.47
N LYS A 227 9.97 -20.14 11.57
CA LYS A 227 10.51 -21.29 12.31
C LYS A 227 9.89 -22.61 11.88
N THR A 228 8.86 -22.56 11.03
CA THR A 228 8.14 -23.73 10.50
C THR A 228 9.04 -24.64 9.66
N ILE A 229 10.14 -24.10 9.12
CA ILE A 229 11.12 -24.85 8.33
C ILE A 229 12.05 -25.72 9.20
N CYS A 230 12.14 -25.47 10.51
CA CYS A 230 13.04 -26.21 11.41
C CYS A 230 12.42 -27.45 12.06
N GLU A 231 11.14 -27.78 11.80
CA GLU A 231 10.44 -28.97 12.33
C GLU A 231 10.36 -30.14 11.30
N GLN A 232 11.31 -30.26 10.36
CA GLN A 232 11.49 -31.45 9.50
C GLN A 232 12.69 -32.29 9.91
#